data_AF-A0A1H9DBN7-F1
#
_entry.id   AF-A0A1H9DBN7-F1
#
_cell.length_a   1.000
_cell.length_b   1.000
_cell.length_c   1.000
_cell.angle_alpha   90.00
_cell.angle_beta   90.00
_cell.angle_gamma   90.00
#
_symmetry.space_group_name_H-M   'P 1'
#
loop_
_entity.id
_entity.type
_entity.pdbx_description
1 polymer ?
#
loop_
_entity_poly.entity_id
_entity_poly.type
_entity_poly.pdbx_seq_one_letter_code
_entity_poly.pdbx_strand_id
1 'polypeptide(L)'
;MSATDTDIAGWNSKALDEILSNDAGRPVLFTNARILTMDPLIGTMTGADILFVGSLIVAVGPSLFTAAEDDNAIVVDATGTTVVPAVVDTVALAGGRGERSEYVATLTPGNTSDLLVLPDELAADVPSALATLISRPEQVRALIAAGRPVLWAGADAPGRATAPETGIPASPDLTGNPRVGVWIDQDDFLHQELTADGRYDETRGGRPHAYQGRYWIDGDRIDYLDDLGFWAVGYFRGDELHHVGYIMHLG
;
A
#
# COMPACT_ATOMS: atom_id res chain seq x y z
N MET A 1 -31.00 12.43 24.16
CA MET A 1 -30.97 11.76 22.84
C MET A 1 -30.16 12.67 21.94
N SER A 2 -28.86 12.40 21.84
CA SER A 2 -27.96 13.15 20.96
C SER A 2 -28.18 12.65 19.55
N ALA A 3 -28.43 13.56 18.62
CA ALA A 3 -28.46 13.22 17.20
C ALA A 3 -27.06 12.74 16.82
N THR A 4 -26.92 11.45 16.49
CA THR A 4 -25.74 10.92 15.83
C THR A 4 -25.64 11.67 14.51
N ASP A 5 -24.58 12.43 14.31
CA ASP A 5 -24.34 13.16 13.07
C ASP A 5 -23.98 12.14 11.99
N THR A 6 -25.00 11.53 11.40
CA THR A 6 -24.90 10.51 10.35
C THR A 6 -24.67 11.15 8.98
N ASP A 7 -24.53 12.47 8.90
CA ASP A 7 -24.22 13.13 7.64
C ASP A 7 -22.82 12.71 7.19
N ILE A 8 -22.79 12.03 6.05
CA ILE A 8 -21.55 11.65 5.39
C ILE A 8 -20.84 12.92 4.93
N ALA A 9 -21.60 13.94 4.51
CA ALA A 9 -21.05 15.18 3.98
C ALA A 9 -20.24 15.92 5.05
N GLY A 10 -18.92 15.98 4.85
CA GLY A 10 -18.03 16.71 5.75
C GLY A 10 -17.64 15.97 7.03
N TRP A 11 -17.87 14.65 7.11
CA TRP A 11 -17.37 13.83 8.22
C TRP A 11 -15.88 14.11 8.46
N ASN A 12 -15.53 14.67 9.63
CA ASN A 12 -14.15 15.04 9.99
C ASN A 12 -13.38 15.84 8.91
N SER A 13 -14.03 16.74 8.17
CA SER A 13 -13.40 17.50 7.06
C SER A 13 -12.17 18.30 7.48
N LYS A 14 -12.20 18.94 8.66
CA LYS A 14 -11.03 19.64 9.21
C LYS A 14 -9.85 18.71 9.42
N ALA A 15 -10.09 17.50 9.95
CA ALA A 15 -9.04 16.52 10.16
C ALA A 15 -8.48 16.01 8.82
N LEU A 16 -9.34 15.83 7.80
CA LEU A 16 -8.89 15.53 6.44
C LEU A 16 -7.93 16.61 5.92
N ASP A 17 -8.31 17.89 6.01
CA ASP A 17 -7.47 19.00 5.53
C ASP A 17 -6.12 19.04 6.26
N GLU A 18 -6.12 18.78 7.57
CA GLU A 18 -4.88 18.68 8.37
C GLU A 18 -4.03 17.47 7.95
N ILE A 19 -4.63 16.30 7.67
CA ILE A 19 -3.90 15.11 7.20
C ILE A 19 -3.29 15.37 5.82
N LEU A 20 -4.03 16.01 4.91
CA LEU A 20 -3.57 16.32 3.56
C LEU A 20 -2.43 17.33 3.51
N SER A 21 -2.35 18.22 4.52
CA SER A 21 -1.29 19.22 4.66
C SER A 21 -0.20 18.82 5.68
N ASN A 22 -0.18 17.55 6.09
CA ASN A 22 0.69 17.06 7.16
C ASN A 22 2.15 16.78 6.73
N ASP A 23 2.82 17.78 6.14
CA ASP A 23 4.23 17.67 5.73
C ASP A 23 5.18 17.44 6.92
N ALA A 24 4.75 17.83 8.11
CA ALA A 24 5.51 17.69 9.36
C ALA A 24 5.44 16.27 9.96
N GLY A 25 4.63 15.37 9.40
CA GLY A 25 4.52 13.99 9.89
C GLY A 25 3.90 13.86 11.27
N ARG A 26 2.95 14.74 11.63
CA ARG A 26 2.18 14.64 12.88
C ARG A 26 1.48 13.28 12.97
N PRO A 27 1.36 12.67 14.15
CA PRO A 27 0.57 11.47 14.33
C PRO A 27 -0.90 11.71 13.95
N VAL A 28 -1.59 10.68 13.47
CA VAL A 28 -3.02 10.71 13.18
C VAL A 28 -3.71 9.67 14.06
N LEU A 29 -4.70 10.12 14.83
CA LEU A 29 -5.45 9.32 15.79
C LEU A 29 -6.91 9.20 15.35
N PHE A 30 -7.38 7.97 15.11
CA PHE A 30 -8.82 7.68 15.05
C PHE A 30 -9.28 7.25 16.43
N THR A 31 -10.27 7.93 17.01
CA THR A 31 -10.69 7.72 18.40
C THR A 31 -12.11 7.17 18.53
N ASN A 32 -12.36 6.41 19.60
CA ASN A 32 -13.66 5.90 20.00
C ASN A 32 -14.34 4.99 18.97
N ALA A 33 -13.55 4.21 18.23
CA ALA A 33 -14.04 3.27 17.22
C ALA A 33 -14.22 1.86 17.79
N ARG A 34 -14.94 1.02 17.06
CA ARG A 34 -14.77 -0.43 17.14
C ARG A 34 -13.60 -0.84 16.23
N ILE A 35 -12.63 -1.59 16.72
CA ILE A 35 -11.42 -1.95 15.95
C ILE A 35 -11.33 -3.47 15.87
N LEU A 36 -11.36 -4.00 14.64
CA LEU A 36 -11.17 -5.43 14.37
C LEU A 36 -9.72 -5.62 13.93
N THR A 37 -8.82 -5.95 14.85
CA THR A 37 -7.38 -5.93 14.52
C THR A 37 -6.92 -7.05 13.58
N MET A 38 -7.71 -8.12 13.47
CA MET A 38 -7.33 -9.41 12.86
C MET A 38 -6.10 -10.07 13.49
N ASP A 39 -5.66 -9.57 14.64
CA ASP A 39 -4.59 -10.16 15.42
C ASP A 39 -5.17 -11.05 16.52
N PRO A 40 -4.74 -12.32 16.63
CA PRO A 40 -5.32 -13.25 17.60
C PRO A 40 -4.99 -12.91 19.07
N LEU A 41 -3.93 -12.13 19.33
CA LEU A 41 -3.54 -11.74 20.68
C LEU A 41 -4.33 -10.51 21.16
N ILE A 42 -4.54 -9.53 20.28
CA ILE A 42 -5.23 -8.27 20.62
C ILE A 42 -6.75 -8.39 20.42
N GLY A 43 -7.18 -9.07 19.36
CA GLY A 43 -8.60 -9.31 19.07
C GLY A 43 -9.35 -8.05 18.67
N THR A 44 -10.67 -8.05 18.93
CA THR A 44 -11.56 -6.92 18.64
C THR A 44 -11.75 -6.06 19.88
N MET A 45 -11.73 -4.74 19.70
CA MET A 45 -11.93 -3.76 20.77
C MET A 45 -13.08 -2.80 20.41
N THR A 46 -13.77 -2.24 21.40
CA THR A 46 -14.84 -1.26 21.23
C THR A 46 -14.54 -0.02 22.07
N GLY A 47 -14.78 1.18 21.53
CA GLY A 47 -14.38 2.43 22.18
C GLY A 47 -12.86 2.56 22.26
N ALA A 48 -12.17 2.03 21.26
CA ALA A 48 -10.72 2.00 21.17
C ALA A 48 -10.22 3.00 20.13
N ASP A 49 -8.93 3.27 20.21
CA ASP A 49 -8.24 4.22 19.35
C ASP A 49 -7.15 3.52 18.55
N ILE A 50 -6.82 4.08 17.38
CA ILE A 50 -5.67 3.66 16.57
C ILE A 50 -4.87 4.88 16.14
N LEU A 51 -3.57 4.83 16.40
CA LEU A 51 -2.60 5.90 16.15
C LEU A 51 -1.58 5.42 15.12
N PHE A 52 -1.34 6.24 14.09
CA PHE A 52 -0.30 6.00 13.10
C PHE A 52 0.52 7.26 12.80
N VAL A 53 1.76 7.06 12.36
CA VAL A 53 2.68 8.12 11.92
C VAL A 53 3.18 7.75 10.53
N GLY A 54 2.88 8.58 9.53
CA GLY A 54 3.11 8.22 8.13
C GLY A 54 2.44 6.88 7.82
N SER A 55 3.19 5.92 7.28
CA SER A 55 2.67 4.60 6.93
C SER A 55 2.65 3.59 8.09
N LEU A 56 3.10 3.96 9.29
CA LEU A 56 3.34 3.01 10.39
C LEU A 56 2.28 3.15 11.48
N ILE A 57 1.58 2.06 11.81
CA ILE A 57 0.76 1.98 13.01
C ILE A 57 1.71 1.96 14.22
N VAL A 58 1.51 2.89 15.16
CA VAL A 58 2.36 3.01 16.35
C VAL A 58 1.65 2.52 17.61
N ALA A 59 0.32 2.62 17.67
CA ALA A 59 -0.46 2.15 18.82
C ALA A 59 -1.89 1.79 18.42
N VAL A 60 -2.45 0.81 19.12
CA VAL A 60 -3.87 0.44 19.08
C VAL A 60 -4.30 0.09 20.50
N GLY A 61 -5.45 0.59 20.93
CA GLY A 61 -5.95 0.34 22.28
C GLY A 61 -6.84 1.46 22.80
N PRO A 62 -7.38 1.31 24.02
CA PRO A 62 -8.23 2.34 24.62
C PRO A 62 -7.41 3.55 25.10
N SER A 63 -8.02 4.73 25.05
CA SER A 63 -7.54 5.95 25.72
C SER A 63 -6.16 6.45 25.27
N LEU A 64 -5.83 6.30 23.99
CA LEU A 64 -4.58 6.81 23.40
C LEU A 64 -4.58 8.34 23.23
N PHE A 65 -5.72 8.99 23.41
CA PHE A 65 -5.87 10.44 23.29
C PHE A 65 -4.84 11.24 24.10
N THR A 66 -4.56 10.83 25.35
CA THR A 66 -3.59 11.52 26.21
C THR A 66 -2.16 11.47 25.69
N ALA A 67 -1.73 10.32 25.13
CA ALA A 67 -0.42 10.19 24.50
C ALA A 67 -0.34 10.96 23.17
N ALA A 68 -1.47 11.12 22.48
CA ALA A 68 -1.54 11.80 21.20
C ALA A 68 -1.59 13.34 21.32
N GLU A 69 -2.13 13.88 22.42
CA GLU A 69 -2.09 15.33 22.72
C GLU A 69 -0.67 15.84 22.91
N ASP A 70 0.20 15.07 23.57
CA ASP A 70 1.60 15.42 23.81
C ASP A 70 2.37 15.64 22.49
N ASP A 71 1.99 14.91 21.42
CA ASP A 71 2.60 14.99 20.09
C ASP A 71 1.79 15.82 19.08
N ASN A 72 0.78 16.58 19.54
CA ASN A 72 -0.10 17.41 18.71
C ASN A 72 -0.74 16.61 17.54
N ALA A 73 -1.23 15.41 17.83
CA ALA A 73 -1.83 14.54 16.83
C ALA A 73 -3.05 15.17 16.14
N ILE A 74 -3.28 14.78 14.89
CA ILE A 74 -4.51 15.07 14.17
C ILE A 74 -5.56 14.05 14.62
N VAL A 75 -6.65 14.52 15.22
CA VAL A 75 -7.68 13.65 15.80
C VAL A 75 -8.88 13.54 14.86
N VAL A 76 -9.28 12.31 14.58
CA VAL A 76 -10.47 11.92 13.82
C VAL A 76 -11.44 11.24 14.77
N ASP A 77 -12.61 11.85 15.01
CA ASP A 77 -13.66 11.21 15.80
C ASP A 77 -14.32 10.09 14.99
N ALA A 78 -14.08 8.85 15.42
CA ALA A 78 -14.55 7.63 14.78
C ALA A 78 -15.69 6.97 15.58
N THR A 79 -16.39 7.73 16.44
CA THR A 79 -17.57 7.27 17.17
C THR A 79 -18.63 6.70 16.23
N GLY A 80 -19.16 5.52 16.56
CA GLY A 80 -20.18 4.83 15.75
C GLY A 80 -19.64 4.21 14.45
N THR A 81 -18.32 4.12 14.33
CA THR A 81 -17.65 3.50 13.20
C THR A 81 -16.79 2.32 13.63
N THR A 82 -16.57 1.43 12.69
CA THR A 82 -15.66 0.31 12.79
C THR A 82 -14.46 0.52 11.88
N VAL A 83 -13.26 0.34 12.45
CA VAL A 83 -11.98 0.30 11.73
C VAL A 83 -11.57 -1.16 11.54
N VAL A 84 -11.29 -1.52 10.28
CA VAL A 84 -10.80 -2.84 9.88
C VAL A 84 -9.55 -2.70 9.00
N PRO A 85 -8.72 -3.74 8.85
CA PRO A 85 -7.71 -3.79 7.82
C PRO A 85 -8.31 -3.63 6.42
N ALA A 86 -7.72 -2.77 5.60
CA ALA A 86 -8.05 -2.69 4.18
C ALA A 86 -7.43 -3.84 3.36
N VAL A 87 -6.44 -4.54 3.92
CA VAL A 87 -5.77 -5.71 3.34
C VAL A 87 -5.96 -6.90 4.28
N VAL A 88 -6.26 -8.07 3.72
CA VAL A 88 -6.52 -9.29 4.51
C VAL A 88 -5.53 -10.38 4.17
N ASP A 89 -4.82 -10.83 5.18
CA ASP A 89 -3.92 -11.97 5.11
C ASP A 89 -4.69 -13.29 5.31
N THR A 90 -5.28 -13.78 4.23
CA THR A 90 -6.07 -15.03 4.25
C THR A 90 -5.21 -16.26 4.57
N VAL A 91 -3.89 -16.20 4.34
CA VAL A 91 -2.95 -17.27 4.71
C VAL A 91 -2.85 -17.36 6.23
N ALA A 92 -2.68 -16.23 6.92
CA ALA A 92 -2.70 -16.21 8.38
C ALA A 92 -4.05 -16.68 8.95
N LEU A 93 -5.17 -16.26 8.35
CA LEU A 93 -6.52 -16.72 8.75
C LEU A 93 -6.70 -18.23 8.61
N ALA A 94 -6.08 -18.84 7.59
CA ALA A 94 -6.10 -20.28 7.38
C ALA A 94 -5.05 -21.04 8.22
N GLY A 95 -4.27 -20.35 9.06
CA GLY A 95 -3.20 -20.95 9.88
C GLY A 95 -1.94 -21.30 9.09
N GLY A 96 -1.78 -20.75 7.88
CA GLY A 96 -0.60 -20.96 7.05
C GLY A 96 0.64 -20.18 7.50
N ARG A 97 0.52 -19.36 8.55
CA ARG A 97 1.62 -18.66 9.22
C ARG A 97 1.83 -19.25 10.60
N GLY A 98 3.03 -19.75 10.85
CA GLY A 98 3.35 -20.49 12.07
C GLY A 98 3.55 -19.58 13.27
N GLU A 99 3.94 -18.33 13.02
CA GLU A 99 4.20 -17.34 14.05
C GLU A 99 3.39 -16.07 13.84
N ARG A 100 2.89 -15.50 14.95
CA ARG A 100 2.15 -14.23 14.94
C ARG A 100 2.95 -13.08 14.29
N SER A 101 4.27 -13.07 14.45
CA SER A 101 5.19 -12.11 13.84
C SER A 101 5.19 -12.13 12.31
N GLU A 102 4.73 -13.22 11.69
CA GLU A 102 4.65 -13.35 10.23
C GLU A 102 3.35 -12.78 9.66
N TYR A 103 2.36 -12.47 10.52
CA TYR A 103 1.05 -11.96 10.11
C TYR A 103 1.24 -10.58 9.48
N VAL A 104 0.73 -10.41 8.26
CA VAL A 104 0.77 -9.12 7.57
C VAL A 104 -0.58 -8.43 7.65
N ALA A 105 -0.57 -7.09 7.57
CA ALA A 105 -1.79 -6.28 7.47
C ALA A 105 -2.78 -6.41 8.65
N THR A 106 -2.31 -6.79 9.84
CA THR A 106 -3.12 -6.66 11.06
C THR A 106 -3.08 -5.21 11.55
N LEU A 107 -4.12 -4.75 12.26
CA LEU A 107 -4.11 -3.40 12.86
C LEU A 107 -3.32 -3.40 14.18
N THR A 108 -2.02 -3.69 14.08
CA THR A 108 -1.12 -3.79 15.23
C THR A 108 0.10 -2.89 15.05
N PRO A 109 0.72 -2.43 16.16
CA PRO A 109 1.93 -1.63 16.06
C PRO A 109 3.02 -2.31 15.24
N GLY A 110 3.65 -1.58 14.34
CA GLY A 110 4.65 -2.11 13.41
C GLY A 110 4.11 -2.42 12.00
N ASN A 111 2.80 -2.59 11.84
CA ASN A 111 2.18 -2.83 10.53
C ASN A 111 1.88 -1.53 9.77
N THR A 112 1.56 -1.66 8.48
CA THR A 112 1.16 -0.54 7.64
C THR A 112 -0.22 -0.01 8.04
N SER A 113 -0.40 1.31 7.97
CA SER A 113 -1.68 1.98 8.24
C SER A 113 -2.62 1.93 7.04
N ASP A 114 -2.96 0.71 6.64
CA ASP A 114 -3.95 0.41 5.59
C ASP A 114 -5.31 0.12 6.25
N LEU A 115 -6.10 1.17 6.42
CA LEU A 115 -7.30 1.17 7.26
C LEU A 115 -8.55 1.41 6.42
N LEU A 116 -9.62 0.67 6.73
CA LEU A 116 -10.95 0.92 6.20
C LEU A 116 -11.89 1.24 7.35
N VAL A 117 -12.57 2.39 7.25
CA VAL A 117 -13.47 2.93 8.27
C VAL A 117 -14.89 3.03 7.71
N LEU A 118 -15.83 2.38 8.40
CA LEU A 118 -17.23 2.26 7.99
C LEU A 118 -18.15 2.43 9.19
N PRO A 119 -19.42 2.83 9.00
CA PRO A 119 -20.43 2.72 10.05
C PRO A 119 -20.50 1.30 10.63
N ASP A 120 -20.76 1.19 11.93
CA ASP A 120 -20.76 -0.11 12.65
C ASP A 120 -21.68 -1.15 12.00
N GLU A 121 -22.85 -0.72 11.52
CA GLU A 121 -23.85 -1.57 10.90
C GLU A 121 -23.41 -2.18 9.55
N LEU A 122 -22.39 -1.61 8.90
CA LEU A 122 -21.87 -2.08 7.62
C LEU A 122 -20.59 -2.92 7.75
N ALA A 123 -20.04 -3.00 8.97
CA ALA A 123 -18.76 -3.64 9.27
C ALA A 123 -18.91 -4.59 10.47
N ALA A 124 -19.91 -5.49 10.42
CA ALA A 124 -20.07 -6.53 11.43
C ALA A 124 -18.82 -7.42 11.56
N ASP A 125 -18.16 -7.67 10.43
CA ASP A 125 -16.88 -8.37 10.28
C ASP A 125 -16.06 -7.77 9.12
N VAL A 126 -14.81 -8.20 8.97
CA VAL A 126 -13.90 -7.72 7.93
C VAL A 126 -14.42 -8.03 6.51
N PRO A 127 -14.91 -9.25 6.19
CA PRO A 127 -15.48 -9.52 4.87
C PRO A 127 -16.64 -8.59 4.46
N SER A 128 -17.56 -8.30 5.38
CA SER A 128 -18.70 -7.40 5.12
C SER A 128 -18.24 -5.96 4.89
N ALA A 129 -17.22 -5.52 5.63
CA ALA A 129 -16.60 -4.22 5.44
C ALA A 129 -15.97 -4.08 4.05
N LEU A 130 -15.16 -5.05 3.63
CA LEU A 130 -14.54 -5.06 2.30
C LEU A 130 -15.58 -5.17 1.18
N ALA A 131 -16.64 -5.97 1.36
CA ALA A 131 -17.73 -6.06 0.41
C ALA A 131 -18.44 -4.70 0.24
N THR A 132 -18.58 -3.93 1.32
CA THR A 132 -19.14 -2.58 1.27
C THR A 132 -18.24 -1.62 0.50
N LEU A 133 -16.92 -1.65 0.73
CA LEU A 133 -15.97 -0.85 -0.06
C LEU A 133 -16.11 -1.11 -1.57
N ILE A 134 -16.26 -2.37 -1.98
CA ILE A 134 -16.33 -2.75 -3.40
C ILE A 134 -17.69 -2.37 -4.02
N SER A 135 -18.79 -2.63 -3.31
CA SER A 135 -20.14 -2.51 -3.87
C SER A 135 -20.80 -1.16 -3.65
N ARG A 136 -20.41 -0.46 -2.58
CA ARG A 136 -21.07 0.73 -2.03
C ARG A 136 -20.03 1.70 -1.44
N PRO A 137 -19.01 2.12 -2.22
CA PRO A 137 -17.92 2.96 -1.73
C PRO A 137 -18.40 4.30 -1.14
N GLU A 138 -19.57 4.80 -1.54
CA GLU A 138 -20.18 6.01 -1.01
C GLU A 138 -20.52 5.92 0.49
N GLN A 139 -20.54 4.71 1.07
CA GLN A 139 -20.82 4.47 2.49
C GLN A 139 -19.55 4.46 3.35
N VAL A 140 -18.37 4.44 2.73
CA VAL A 140 -17.07 4.45 3.40
C VAL A 140 -16.83 5.81 4.06
N ARG A 141 -16.43 5.81 5.34
CA ARG A 141 -16.03 7.04 6.05
C ARG A 141 -14.60 7.43 5.71
N ALA A 142 -13.69 6.48 5.74
CA ALA A 142 -12.32 6.66 5.26
C ALA A 142 -11.75 5.36 4.71
N LEU A 143 -10.93 5.48 3.68
CA LEU A 143 -9.96 4.46 3.26
C LEU A 143 -8.58 5.13 3.32
N ILE A 144 -7.69 4.59 4.15
CA ILE A 144 -6.31 5.05 4.31
C ILE A 144 -5.39 4.00 3.69
N ALA A 145 -4.44 4.44 2.86
CA ALA A 145 -3.39 3.59 2.32
C ALA A 145 -2.03 4.20 2.68
N ALA A 146 -1.19 3.43 3.40
CA ALA A 146 0.10 3.87 3.90
C ALA A 146 0.07 5.26 4.57
N GLY A 147 -1.00 5.53 5.32
CA GLY A 147 -1.18 6.78 6.08
C GLY A 147 -1.80 7.93 5.28
N ARG A 148 -2.08 7.72 3.99
CA ARG A 148 -2.67 8.74 3.11
C ARG A 148 -4.14 8.43 2.84
N PRO A 149 -5.05 9.42 2.93
CA PRO A 149 -6.44 9.25 2.52
C PRO A 149 -6.55 8.89 1.04
N VAL A 150 -7.34 7.87 0.73
CA VAL A 150 -7.72 7.44 -0.64
C VAL A 150 -9.19 7.72 -0.90
N LEU A 151 -10.04 7.37 0.06
CA LEU A 151 -11.45 7.76 0.12
C LEU A 151 -11.72 8.46 1.44
N TRP A 152 -12.60 9.45 1.40
CA TRP A 152 -13.07 10.16 2.58
C TRP A 152 -14.52 10.58 2.37
N ALA A 153 -15.39 10.30 3.33
CA ALA A 153 -16.82 10.64 3.24
C ALA A 153 -17.47 10.17 1.92
N GLY A 154 -17.16 8.93 1.50
CA GLY A 154 -17.68 8.35 0.27
C GLY A 154 -17.13 8.94 -1.05
N ALA A 155 -16.20 9.90 -0.99
CA ALA A 155 -15.61 10.55 -2.14
C ALA A 155 -14.09 10.31 -2.23
N ASP A 156 -13.54 10.55 -3.41
CA ASP A 156 -12.10 10.49 -3.64
C ASP A 156 -11.37 11.56 -2.83
N ALA A 157 -10.37 11.16 -2.06
CA ALA A 157 -9.54 12.13 -1.36
C ALA A 157 -8.72 12.96 -2.37
N PRO A 158 -8.62 14.30 -2.17
CA PRO A 158 -7.78 15.17 -2.99
C PRO A 158 -6.33 14.67 -3.05
N GLY A 159 -5.75 14.66 -4.26
CA GLY A 159 -4.35 14.27 -4.46
C GLY A 159 -4.04 12.78 -4.26
N ARG A 160 -5.06 11.92 -4.15
CA ARG A 160 -4.86 10.46 -4.16
C ARG A 160 -4.18 10.01 -5.45
N ALA A 161 -3.44 8.90 -5.36
CA ALA A 161 -2.88 8.26 -6.54
C ALA A 161 -4.00 7.80 -7.49
N THR A 162 -3.79 7.96 -8.79
CA THR A 162 -4.67 7.38 -9.81
C THR A 162 -4.48 5.87 -9.83
N ALA A 163 -5.58 5.12 -9.82
CA ALA A 163 -5.50 3.67 -9.97
C ALA A 163 -4.88 3.33 -11.33
N PRO A 164 -4.00 2.33 -11.41
CA PRO A 164 -3.43 1.89 -12.68
C PRO A 164 -4.54 1.39 -13.61
N GLU A 165 -4.45 1.77 -14.89
CA GLU A 165 -5.37 1.29 -15.93
C GLU A 165 -5.02 -0.13 -16.37
N THR A 166 -6.03 -0.91 -16.70
CA THR A 166 -5.84 -2.26 -17.26
C THR A 166 -5.24 -2.18 -18.66
N GLY A 167 -4.06 -2.77 -18.85
CA GLY A 167 -3.43 -2.86 -20.17
C GLY A 167 -1.91 -3.04 -20.09
N ILE A 168 -1.29 -3.24 -21.25
CA ILE A 168 0.17 -3.14 -21.39
C ILE A 168 0.49 -1.66 -21.61
N PRO A 169 1.26 -1.02 -20.71
CA PRO A 169 1.63 0.38 -20.88
C PRO A 169 2.42 0.58 -22.18
N ALA A 170 2.32 1.76 -22.78
CA ALA A 170 3.22 2.11 -23.87
C ALA A 170 4.69 2.10 -23.38
N SER A 171 5.62 1.66 -24.23
CA SER A 171 7.04 1.78 -23.92
C SER A 171 7.43 3.27 -23.89
N PRO A 172 8.00 3.77 -22.78
CA PRO A 172 8.48 5.15 -22.74
C PRO A 172 9.71 5.30 -23.64
N ASP A 173 9.93 6.52 -24.16
CA ASP A 173 11.22 6.88 -24.75
C ASP A 173 12.23 7.07 -23.62
N LEU A 174 13.24 6.19 -23.60
CA LEU A 174 14.29 6.14 -22.58
C LEU A 174 15.62 6.69 -23.10
N THR A 175 15.60 7.47 -24.19
CA THR A 175 16.79 8.11 -24.73
C THR A 175 17.48 8.95 -23.65
N GLY A 176 18.77 8.68 -23.41
CA GLY A 176 19.56 9.37 -22.39
C GLY A 176 19.32 8.89 -20.95
N ASN A 177 18.48 7.88 -20.73
CA ASN A 177 18.34 7.24 -19.42
C ASN A 177 19.64 6.49 -19.08
N PRO A 178 20.25 6.70 -17.89
CA PRO A 178 21.52 6.08 -17.52
C PRO A 178 21.47 4.56 -17.37
N ARG A 179 20.28 3.95 -17.39
CA ARG A 179 20.09 2.50 -17.26
C ARG A 179 19.96 1.78 -18.60
N VAL A 180 19.97 2.52 -19.70
CA VAL A 180 19.98 1.98 -21.07
C VAL A 180 21.40 1.57 -21.42
N GLY A 181 21.56 0.38 -22.02
CA GLY A 181 22.84 -0.22 -22.36
C GLY A 181 22.87 -1.72 -22.06
N VAL A 182 24.06 -2.31 -22.14
CA VAL A 182 24.25 -3.76 -21.92
C VAL A 182 24.59 -4.01 -20.45
N TRP A 183 23.75 -4.78 -19.78
CA TRP A 183 23.93 -5.25 -18.42
C TRP A 183 24.55 -6.65 -18.46
N ILE A 184 25.67 -6.83 -17.79
CA ILE A 184 26.47 -8.06 -17.83
C ILE A 184 26.54 -8.64 -16.42
N ASP A 185 26.23 -9.93 -16.28
CA ASP A 185 26.34 -10.61 -14.98
C ASP A 185 27.80 -10.85 -14.57
N GLN A 186 28.00 -11.18 -13.30
CA GLN A 186 29.35 -11.31 -12.72
C GLN A 186 30.21 -12.39 -13.39
N ASP A 187 29.58 -13.41 -14.00
CA ASP A 187 30.25 -14.54 -14.62
C ASP A 187 30.39 -14.41 -16.15
N ASP A 188 30.00 -13.27 -16.73
CA ASP A 188 29.96 -13.03 -18.19
C ASP A 188 29.07 -14.06 -18.93
N PHE A 189 28.14 -14.68 -18.22
CA PHE A 189 27.23 -15.70 -18.72
C PHE A 189 25.96 -15.10 -19.30
N LEU A 190 25.45 -14.01 -18.72
CA LEU A 190 24.22 -13.35 -19.13
C LEU A 190 24.50 -11.90 -19.51
N HIS A 191 24.17 -11.55 -20.76
CA HIS A 191 24.22 -10.18 -21.27
C HIS A 191 22.81 -9.73 -21.64
N GLN A 192 22.33 -8.66 -21.01
CA GLN A 192 21.01 -8.10 -21.26
C GLN A 192 21.15 -6.68 -21.79
N GLU A 193 20.85 -6.48 -23.06
CA GLU A 193 20.77 -5.16 -23.66
C GLU A 193 19.40 -4.54 -23.39
N LEU A 194 19.38 -3.35 -22.79
CA LEU A 194 18.22 -2.49 -22.64
C LEU A 194 18.32 -1.34 -23.64
N THR A 195 17.41 -1.26 -24.60
CA THR A 195 17.41 -0.22 -25.64
C THR A 195 16.52 0.96 -25.27
N ALA A 196 16.78 2.12 -25.87
CA ALA A 196 16.06 3.37 -25.58
C ALA A 196 14.57 3.35 -26.01
N ASP A 197 14.18 2.49 -26.95
CA ASP A 197 12.78 2.29 -27.37
C ASP A 197 12.00 1.33 -26.47
N GLY A 198 12.57 0.97 -25.30
CA GLY A 198 11.92 0.14 -24.30
C GLY A 198 11.87 -1.35 -24.67
N ARG A 199 12.83 -1.82 -25.47
CA ARG A 199 13.03 -3.23 -25.81
C ARG A 199 14.23 -3.79 -25.07
N TYR A 200 14.16 -5.06 -24.69
CA TYR A 200 15.31 -5.78 -24.17
C TYR A 200 15.64 -6.99 -25.03
N ASP A 201 16.92 -7.35 -25.00
CA ASP A 201 17.45 -8.55 -25.63
C ASP A 201 18.44 -9.21 -24.68
N GLU A 202 18.21 -10.48 -24.37
CA GLU A 202 19.05 -11.24 -23.45
C GLU A 202 19.78 -12.36 -24.19
N THR A 203 21.09 -12.44 -23.96
CA THR A 203 21.96 -13.53 -24.39
C THR A 203 22.38 -14.33 -23.16
N ARG A 204 22.32 -15.67 -23.23
CA ARG A 204 22.78 -16.57 -22.15
C ARG A 204 23.75 -17.62 -22.65
N GLY A 205 24.93 -17.71 -22.04
CA GLY A 205 25.94 -18.72 -22.35
C GLY A 205 26.28 -18.79 -23.83
N GLY A 206 26.29 -17.64 -24.52
CA GLY A 206 26.51 -17.55 -25.97
C GLY A 206 25.31 -17.90 -26.86
N ARG A 207 24.12 -18.18 -26.30
CA ARG A 207 22.86 -18.28 -27.06
C ARG A 207 22.25 -16.87 -27.20
N PRO A 208 22.35 -16.22 -28.37
CA PRO A 208 21.75 -14.91 -28.60
C PRO A 208 20.23 -15.01 -28.61
N HIS A 209 19.55 -13.90 -28.27
CA HIS A 209 18.09 -13.80 -28.27
C HIS A 209 17.44 -14.92 -27.43
N ALA A 210 18.07 -15.24 -26.31
CA ALA A 210 17.59 -16.22 -25.36
C ALA A 210 16.20 -15.81 -24.84
N TYR A 211 16.01 -14.51 -24.62
CA TYR A 211 14.76 -13.85 -24.27
C TYR A 211 14.75 -12.44 -24.87
N GLN A 212 13.58 -11.98 -25.29
CA GLN A 212 13.40 -10.67 -25.91
C GLN A 212 12.01 -10.16 -25.61
N GLY A 213 11.88 -8.85 -25.40
CA GLY A 213 10.59 -8.29 -25.06
C GLY A 213 10.62 -6.80 -24.84
N ARG A 214 9.59 -6.32 -24.14
CA ARG A 214 9.49 -4.93 -23.68
C ARG A 214 9.89 -4.83 -22.22
N TYR A 215 10.33 -3.65 -21.82
CA TYR A 215 10.55 -3.35 -20.41
C TYR A 215 10.06 -1.95 -20.03
N TRP A 216 9.81 -1.75 -18.75
CA TRP A 216 9.43 -0.48 -18.14
C TRP A 216 10.22 -0.28 -16.85
N ILE A 217 10.70 0.94 -16.63
CA ILE A 217 11.41 1.32 -15.40
C ILE A 217 10.49 2.24 -14.59
N ASP A 218 10.27 1.89 -13.33
CA ASP A 218 9.53 2.68 -12.34
C ASP A 218 10.36 2.78 -11.04
N GLY A 219 10.85 3.98 -10.72
CA GLY A 219 11.78 4.17 -9.61
C GLY A 219 12.99 3.25 -9.78
N ASP A 220 13.23 2.35 -8.83
CA ASP A 220 14.29 1.34 -8.89
C ASP A 220 13.80 -0.05 -9.36
N ARG A 221 12.54 -0.18 -9.76
CA ARG A 221 11.99 -1.42 -10.33
C ARG A 221 12.09 -1.39 -11.85
N ILE A 222 12.37 -2.55 -12.45
CA ILE A 222 12.20 -2.79 -13.88
C ILE A 222 11.29 -4.01 -14.08
N ASP A 223 10.26 -3.85 -14.88
CA ASP A 223 9.36 -4.93 -15.29
C ASP A 223 9.62 -5.29 -16.75
N TYR A 224 9.56 -6.58 -17.04
CA TYR A 224 9.76 -7.14 -18.37
C TYR A 224 8.49 -7.86 -18.81
N LEU A 225 8.12 -7.69 -20.08
CA LEU A 225 7.15 -8.51 -20.78
C LEU A 225 7.85 -9.15 -21.98
N ASP A 226 8.19 -10.42 -21.85
CA ASP A 226 8.80 -11.19 -22.92
C ASP A 226 7.80 -11.39 -24.08
N ASP A 227 8.30 -11.52 -25.30
CA ASP A 227 7.46 -11.77 -26.48
C ASP A 227 6.78 -13.15 -26.43
N LEU A 228 7.26 -14.08 -25.60
CA LEU A 228 6.57 -15.34 -25.26
C LEU A 228 5.41 -15.14 -24.27
N GLY A 229 5.23 -13.93 -23.74
CA GLY A 229 4.07 -13.52 -22.93
C GLY A 229 4.23 -13.68 -21.42
N PHE A 230 5.42 -14.03 -20.92
CA PHE A 230 5.67 -14.09 -19.48
C PHE A 230 6.23 -12.75 -18.96
N TRP A 231 5.97 -12.47 -17.69
CA TRP A 231 6.51 -11.31 -16.99
C TRP A 231 7.71 -11.70 -16.13
N ALA A 232 8.68 -10.81 -16.05
CA ALA A 232 9.77 -10.90 -15.10
C ALA A 232 10.02 -9.53 -14.45
N VAL A 233 10.78 -9.52 -13.36
CA VAL A 233 11.10 -8.30 -12.60
C VAL A 233 12.58 -8.25 -12.28
N GLY A 234 13.11 -7.04 -12.21
CA GLY A 234 14.41 -6.73 -11.66
C GLY A 234 14.36 -5.49 -10.77
N TYR A 235 15.42 -5.30 -9.98
CA TYR A 235 15.57 -4.14 -9.11
C TYR A 235 16.96 -3.56 -9.24
N PHE A 236 17.04 -2.25 -9.49
CA PHE A 236 18.28 -1.50 -9.44
C PHE A 236 18.66 -1.24 -7.98
N ARG A 237 19.95 -1.43 -7.67
CA ARG A 237 20.54 -1.10 -6.37
C ARG A 237 21.83 -0.34 -6.62
N GLY A 238 21.71 0.99 -6.71
CA GLY A 238 22.82 1.82 -7.16
C GLY A 238 23.16 1.55 -8.62
N ASP A 239 24.35 1.00 -8.86
CA ASP A 239 24.90 0.63 -10.17
C ASP A 239 24.69 -0.85 -10.53
N GLU A 240 24.01 -1.61 -9.68
CA GLU A 240 23.68 -3.03 -9.92
C GLU A 240 22.23 -3.20 -10.38
N LEU A 241 21.99 -4.17 -11.27
CA LEU A 241 20.68 -4.71 -11.60
C LEU A 241 20.54 -6.13 -11.05
N HIS A 242 19.63 -6.31 -10.09
CA HIS A 242 19.29 -7.60 -9.48
C HIS A 242 18.10 -8.19 -10.22
N HIS A 243 18.30 -9.26 -10.98
CA HIS A 243 17.27 -9.89 -11.81
C HIS A 243 17.35 -11.42 -11.68
N VAL A 244 16.30 -12.05 -11.15
CA VAL A 244 16.10 -13.52 -11.07
C VAL A 244 17.39 -14.30 -10.75
N GLY A 245 18.00 -14.00 -9.61
CA GLY A 245 19.22 -14.68 -9.14
C GLY A 245 20.54 -14.20 -9.75
N TYR A 246 20.49 -13.27 -10.70
CA TYR A 246 21.65 -12.61 -11.29
C TYR A 246 21.83 -11.21 -10.72
N ILE A 247 23.09 -10.81 -10.57
CA ILE A 247 23.50 -9.43 -10.30
C ILE A 247 24.31 -8.99 -11.51
N MET A 248 23.86 -7.93 -12.17
CA MET A 248 24.50 -7.39 -13.37
C MET A 248 24.99 -5.98 -13.15
N HIS A 249 26.02 -5.60 -13.89
CA HIS A 249 26.52 -4.23 -13.97
C HIS A 249 26.42 -3.72 -15.41
N LEU A 250 26.25 -2.41 -15.56
CA LEU A 250 26.27 -1.78 -16.87
C LEU A 250 27.70 -1.81 -17.43
N GLY A 251 27.87 -2.35 -18.64
CA GLY A 251 29.15 -2.51 -19.34
C GLY A 251 29.65 -1.27 -20.08
#